data_AF-A0A101GYV8-F1
#
_entry.id   AF-A0A101GYV8-F1
#
_cell.length_a   1.000
_cell.length_b   1.000
_cell.length_c   1.000
_cell.angle_alpha   90.00
_cell.angle_beta   90.00
_cell.angle_gamma   90.00
#
_symmetry.space_group_name_H-M   'P 1'
#
loop_
_entity.id
_entity.type
_entity.pdbx_description
1 polymer ?
#
loop_
_entity_poly.entity_id
_entity_poly.type
_entity_poly.pdbx_seq_one_letter_code
_entity_poly.pdbx_strand_id
1 'polypeptide(L)'
;YYFTKLIPFTNITIGRVLIILFRNLGLIKKQAKADTMEFSGIKKLSQVQTVLLNNQLKKISNINEKRKKITKFYNTNLKEDFRFKTESSLLLRYPILLDNKREIKQKLLEKEIIAGNWYSSPVHPLTAEELVKAQYKPGSCPIAEKVGKKILNLPTNVEVTDEDAKEIVEIVNNFAKPFNI
;
A
#
# COMPACT_ATOMS: atom_id res chain seq x y z
N TYR A 1 3.27 -5.89 17.57
CA TYR A 1 4.12 -7.09 17.39
C TYR A 1 5.03 -7.01 16.18
N TYR A 2 4.56 -6.54 15.00
CA TYR A 2 5.42 -6.47 13.82
C TYR A 2 6.69 -5.64 14.05
N PHE A 3 6.57 -4.51 14.77
CA PHE A 3 7.67 -3.61 15.08
C PHE A 3 8.40 -3.90 16.40
N THR A 4 7.96 -4.92 17.15
CA THR A 4 8.58 -5.27 18.43
C THR A 4 10.03 -5.71 18.21
N LYS A 5 10.99 -4.91 18.68
CA LYS A 5 12.43 -5.14 18.47
C LYS A 5 12.92 -6.35 19.25
N LEU A 6 13.66 -7.24 18.58
CA LEU A 6 14.34 -8.38 19.21
C LEU A 6 15.74 -7.99 19.70
N ILE A 7 16.44 -7.17 18.91
CA ILE A 7 17.76 -6.67 19.25
C ILE A 7 17.66 -5.14 19.31
N PRO A 8 17.95 -4.53 20.47
CA PRO A 8 17.95 -3.07 20.63
C PRO A 8 18.78 -2.38 19.55
N PHE A 9 18.34 -1.20 19.09
CA PHE A 9 19.02 -0.38 18.08
C PHE A 9 19.21 -1.02 16.70
N THR A 10 18.58 -2.17 16.43
CA THR A 10 18.54 -2.78 15.10
C THR A 10 17.15 -2.69 14.48
N ASN A 11 17.09 -3.01 13.19
CA ASN A 11 15.85 -3.16 12.43
C ASN A 11 15.31 -4.61 12.48
N ILE A 12 15.79 -5.44 13.42
CA ILE A 12 15.37 -6.83 13.58
C ILE A 12 14.22 -6.88 14.58
N THR A 13 13.03 -7.17 14.07
CA THR A 13 11.79 -7.25 14.85
C THR A 13 11.23 -8.66 14.82
N ILE A 14 10.44 -9.03 15.84
CA ILE A 14 9.86 -10.37 15.91
C ILE A 14 8.99 -10.64 14.68
N GLY A 15 8.20 -9.66 14.24
CA GLY A 15 7.39 -9.80 13.03
C GLY A 15 8.22 -10.06 11.77
N ARG A 16 9.38 -9.42 11.61
CA ARG A 16 10.27 -9.66 10.46
C ARG A 16 10.84 -11.06 10.48
N VAL A 17 11.28 -11.53 11.65
CA VAL A 17 11.79 -12.90 11.83
C VAL A 17 10.71 -13.93 11.51
N LEU A 18 9.50 -13.77 12.06
CA LEU A 18 8.38 -14.68 11.79
C LEU A 18 7.98 -14.69 10.30
N ILE A 19 7.95 -13.53 9.64
CA ILE A 19 7.65 -13.48 8.20
C ILE A 19 8.71 -14.22 7.38
N ILE A 20 10.00 -14.07 7.72
CA ILE A 20 11.08 -14.78 7.03
C ILE A 20 10.93 -16.29 7.25
N LEU A 21 10.73 -16.71 8.50
CA LEU A 21 10.54 -18.12 8.87
C LEU A 21 9.35 -18.74 8.13
N PHE A 22 8.17 -18.14 8.21
CA PHE A 22 6.96 -18.68 7.58
C PHE A 22 7.02 -18.67 6.05
N ARG A 23 7.75 -17.73 5.44
CA ARG A 23 8.02 -17.78 3.99
C ARG A 23 8.96 -18.91 3.61
N ASN A 24 10.00 -19.16 4.41
CA ASN A 24 10.94 -20.26 4.18
C ASN A 24 10.25 -21.62 4.36
N LEU A 25 9.29 -21.72 5.28
CA LEU A 25 8.45 -22.91 5.49
C LEU A 25 7.32 -23.06 4.44
N GLY A 26 7.18 -22.12 3.49
CA GLY A 26 6.12 -22.17 2.46
C GLY A 26 4.70 -21.87 2.97
N LEU A 27 4.54 -21.47 4.24
CA LEU A 27 3.25 -21.18 4.85
C LEU A 27 2.67 -19.83 4.41
N ILE A 28 3.54 -18.88 4.03
CA ILE A 28 3.16 -17.56 3.52
C ILE A 28 3.75 -17.37 2.12
N LYS A 29 2.89 -17.07 1.14
CA LYS A 29 3.32 -16.76 -0.22
C LYS A 29 4.05 -15.42 -0.29
N LYS A 30 5.02 -15.32 -1.19
CA LYS A 30 5.69 -14.05 -1.53
C LYS A 30 4.74 -13.20 -2.38
N GLN A 31 4.98 -11.88 -2.39
CA GLN A 31 4.26 -10.98 -3.28
C GLN A 31 4.53 -11.37 -4.74
N ALA A 32 3.58 -11.06 -5.61
CA ALA A 32 3.75 -11.30 -7.04
C ALA A 32 4.98 -10.57 -7.56
N LYS A 33 5.76 -11.29 -8.35
CA LYS A 33 6.92 -10.85 -9.12
C LYS A 33 6.78 -11.36 -10.55
N ALA A 34 7.56 -10.81 -11.47
CA ALA A 34 7.50 -11.21 -12.87
C ALA A 34 7.73 -12.72 -13.09
N ASP A 35 8.57 -13.36 -12.26
CA ASP A 35 8.88 -14.80 -12.29
C ASP A 35 7.80 -15.68 -11.63
N THR A 36 6.82 -15.09 -10.95
CA THR A 36 5.73 -15.84 -10.28
C THR A 36 4.42 -15.86 -11.09
N MET A 37 4.43 -15.33 -12.32
CA MET A 37 3.24 -15.19 -13.16
C MET A 37 2.99 -16.38 -14.10
N GLU A 38 3.36 -17.59 -13.71
CA GLU A 38 3.01 -18.75 -14.51
C GLU A 38 1.51 -19.05 -14.42
N PHE A 39 0.86 -19.12 -15.58
CA PHE A 39 -0.53 -19.50 -15.65
C PHE A 39 -0.68 -20.98 -15.25
N SER A 40 -1.09 -21.21 -14.01
CA SER A 40 -1.30 -22.56 -13.45
C SER A 40 -2.68 -23.15 -13.77
N GLY A 41 -3.39 -22.61 -14.76
CA GLY A 41 -4.76 -22.97 -15.09
C GLY A 41 -5.82 -22.20 -14.30
N ILE A 42 -7.09 -22.45 -14.63
CA ILE A 42 -8.25 -21.87 -13.93
C ILE A 42 -8.36 -22.51 -12.53
N LYS A 43 -8.47 -21.68 -11.49
CA LYS A 43 -8.64 -22.14 -10.10
C LYS A 43 -9.99 -21.65 -9.57
N LYS A 44 -10.73 -22.54 -8.88
CA LYS A 44 -11.93 -22.17 -8.11
C LYS A 44 -11.53 -21.76 -6.69
N LEU A 45 -12.36 -20.93 -6.05
CA LEU A 45 -12.23 -20.62 -4.63
C LEU A 45 -12.39 -21.93 -3.82
N SER A 46 -11.44 -22.23 -2.92
CA SER A 46 -11.52 -23.46 -2.12
C SER A 46 -12.59 -23.35 -1.03
N GLN A 47 -13.08 -24.49 -0.53
CA GLN A 47 -14.05 -24.51 0.56
C GLN A 47 -13.52 -23.80 1.82
N VAL A 48 -12.23 -23.98 2.13
CA VAL A 48 -11.56 -23.28 3.25
C VAL A 48 -11.60 -21.76 3.04
N GLN A 49 -11.27 -21.28 1.83
CA GLN A 49 -11.34 -19.86 1.51
C GLN A 49 -12.77 -19.32 1.58
N THR A 50 -13.77 -20.11 1.16
CA THR A 50 -15.19 -19.74 1.27
C THR A 50 -15.61 -19.54 2.72
N VAL A 51 -15.23 -20.44 3.63
CA VAL A 51 -15.53 -20.29 5.07
C VAL A 51 -14.88 -19.02 5.63
N LEU A 52 -13.61 -18.76 5.30
CA LEU A 52 -12.92 -17.54 5.71
C LEU A 52 -13.57 -16.28 5.14
N LEU A 53 -13.95 -16.29 3.87
CA LEU A 53 -14.62 -15.18 3.20
C LEU A 53 -15.97 -14.87 3.85
N ASN A 54 -16.78 -15.89 4.15
CA ASN A 54 -18.07 -15.72 4.82
C ASN A 54 -17.92 -15.02 6.19
N ASN A 55 -16.84 -15.31 6.93
CA ASN A 55 -16.54 -14.60 8.17
C ASN A 55 -16.12 -13.13 7.94
N GLN A 56 -15.40 -12.85 6.86
CA GLN A 56 -15.01 -11.47 6.49
C GLN A 56 -16.21 -10.64 6.00
N LEU A 57 -17.12 -11.24 5.24
CA LEU A 57 -18.33 -10.58 4.74
C LEU A 57 -19.21 -10.06 5.87
N LYS A 58 -19.31 -10.80 6.99
CA LYS A 58 -20.00 -10.33 8.20
C LYS A 58 -19.43 -9.03 8.78
N LYS A 59 -18.18 -8.70 8.47
CA LYS A 59 -17.45 -7.52 9.00
C LYS A 59 -17.37 -6.37 7.99
N ILE A 60 -17.87 -6.56 6.77
CA ILE A 60 -17.60 -5.65 5.65
C ILE A 60 -18.15 -4.24 5.89
N SER A 61 -19.32 -4.11 6.51
CA SER A 61 -19.91 -2.80 6.82
C SER A 61 -19.01 -2.00 7.76
N ASN A 62 -18.54 -2.61 8.86
CA ASN A 62 -17.62 -1.96 9.80
C ASN A 62 -16.27 -1.61 9.13
N ILE A 63 -15.74 -2.51 8.29
CA ILE A 63 -14.50 -2.24 7.52
C ILE A 63 -14.69 -1.02 6.61
N ASN A 64 -15.82 -0.94 5.92
CA ASN A 64 -16.12 0.15 4.99
C ASN A 64 -16.36 1.47 5.73
N GLU A 65 -17.07 1.48 6.85
CA GLU A 65 -17.28 2.69 7.65
C GLU A 65 -15.97 3.26 8.20
N LYS A 66 -15.06 2.39 8.68
CA LYS A 66 -13.72 2.82 9.08
C LYS A 66 -12.94 3.45 7.92
N ARG A 67 -12.97 2.83 6.73
CA ARG A 67 -12.32 3.39 5.52
C ARG A 67 -12.90 4.75 5.13
N LYS A 68 -14.23 4.91 5.20
CA LYS A 68 -14.89 6.19 4.94
C LYS A 68 -14.46 7.27 5.91
N LYS A 69 -14.41 6.95 7.21
CA LYS A 69 -13.94 7.88 8.26
C LYS A 69 -12.52 8.37 7.97
N ILE A 70 -11.59 7.45 7.69
CA ILE A 70 -10.18 7.79 7.43
C ILE A 70 -10.03 8.56 6.12
N THR A 71 -10.72 8.14 5.05
CA THR A 71 -10.69 8.84 3.76
C THR A 71 -11.21 10.27 3.89
N LYS A 72 -12.31 10.48 4.61
CA LYS A 72 -12.86 11.81 4.91
C LYS A 72 -11.87 12.63 5.73
N PHE A 73 -11.24 12.02 6.73
CA PHE A 73 -10.23 12.69 7.54
C PHE A 73 -9.07 13.21 6.69
N TYR A 74 -8.55 12.42 5.75
CA TYR A 74 -7.51 12.87 4.83
C TYR A 74 -8.00 13.96 3.88
N ASN A 75 -9.18 13.81 3.29
CA ASN A 75 -9.77 14.84 2.42
C ASN A 75 -9.94 16.19 3.13
N THR A 76 -10.26 16.19 4.43
CA THR A 76 -10.41 17.42 5.21
C THR A 76 -9.06 18.02 5.60
N ASN A 77 -8.11 17.20 6.07
CA ASN A 77 -6.95 17.71 6.82
C ASN A 77 -5.63 17.75 6.03
N LEU A 78 -5.50 17.03 4.91
CA LEU A 78 -4.35 17.21 4.01
C LEU A 78 -4.42 18.59 3.35
N LYS A 79 -3.26 19.18 3.03
CA LYS A 79 -3.18 20.36 2.14
C LYS A 79 -3.72 19.99 0.75
N GLU A 80 -4.30 20.98 0.07
CA GLU A 80 -4.99 20.78 -1.22
C GLU A 80 -4.13 20.06 -2.26
N ASP A 81 -2.84 20.39 -2.35
CA ASP A 81 -1.91 19.77 -3.31
C ASP A 81 -1.68 18.27 -3.11
N PHE A 82 -2.04 17.72 -1.94
CA PHE A 82 -1.92 16.28 -1.64
C PHE A 82 -3.26 15.55 -1.68
N ARG A 83 -4.39 16.27 -1.77
CA ARG A 83 -5.71 15.63 -1.73
C ARG A 83 -5.98 14.90 -3.04
N PHE A 84 -6.46 13.67 -2.92
CA PHE A 84 -6.95 12.94 -4.08
C PHE A 84 -8.36 13.42 -4.41
N LYS A 85 -8.52 14.06 -5.58
CA LYS A 85 -9.81 14.56 -6.05
C LYS A 85 -10.66 13.38 -6.54
N THR A 86 -11.62 12.98 -5.72
CA THR A 86 -12.56 11.89 -6.03
C THR A 86 -13.88 12.11 -5.30
N GLU A 87 -14.99 11.71 -5.95
CA GLU A 87 -16.31 11.64 -5.31
C GLU A 87 -16.43 10.42 -4.37
N SER A 88 -15.50 9.46 -4.46
CA SER A 88 -15.53 8.27 -3.62
C SER A 88 -15.02 8.54 -2.22
N SER A 89 -15.87 8.32 -1.22
CA SER A 89 -15.46 8.29 0.18
C SER A 89 -14.87 6.94 0.61
N LEU A 90 -14.91 5.92 -0.24
CA LEU A 90 -14.49 4.55 0.10
C LEU A 90 -13.23 4.17 -0.69
N LEU A 91 -12.08 4.62 -0.21
CA LEU A 91 -10.80 4.27 -0.82
C LEU A 91 -10.14 3.09 -0.09
N LEU A 92 -9.73 2.07 -0.87
CA LEU A 92 -8.92 0.95 -0.36
C LEU A 92 -7.57 1.42 0.17
N ARG A 93 -7.03 2.47 -0.44
CA ARG A 93 -5.83 3.22 -0.03
C ARG A 93 -5.99 4.64 -0.54
N TYR A 94 -5.41 5.61 0.15
CA TYR A 94 -5.50 7.02 -0.23
C TYR A 94 -4.25 7.42 -1.03
N PRO A 95 -4.35 7.66 -2.35
CA PRO A 95 -3.18 7.96 -3.17
C PRO A 95 -2.77 9.43 -3.04
N ILE A 96 -1.47 9.69 -2.92
CA ILE A 96 -0.87 11.02 -2.98
C ILE A 96 0.31 11.01 -3.94
N LEU A 97 0.58 12.15 -4.59
CA LEU A 97 1.68 12.30 -5.55
C LEU A 97 2.79 13.16 -4.97
N LEU A 98 3.99 12.57 -4.86
CA LEU A 98 5.10 13.18 -4.15
C LEU A 98 6.38 13.20 -4.97
N ASP A 99 7.10 14.32 -4.94
CA ASP A 99 8.46 14.40 -5.48
C ASP A 99 9.48 13.73 -4.56
N ASN A 100 9.34 13.88 -3.24
CA ASN A 100 10.20 13.28 -2.23
C ASN A 100 9.61 12.00 -1.60
N LYS A 101 8.94 11.16 -2.40
CA LYS A 101 8.26 9.92 -1.95
C LYS A 101 9.07 9.06 -0.97
N ARG A 102 10.36 8.83 -1.26
CA ARG A 102 11.23 7.97 -0.43
C ARG A 102 11.40 8.52 0.98
N GLU A 103 11.56 9.83 1.10
CA GLU A 103 11.71 10.54 2.37
C GLU A 103 10.44 10.43 3.21
N ILE A 104 9.28 10.72 2.61
CA ILE A 104 7.99 10.66 3.33
C ILE A 104 7.67 9.23 3.76
N LYS A 105 7.93 8.24 2.91
CA LYS A 105 7.77 6.84 3.30
C LYS A 105 8.65 6.47 4.49
N GLN A 106 9.89 6.97 4.53
CA GLN A 106 10.82 6.72 5.62
C GLN A 106 10.34 7.37 6.94
N LYS A 107 9.88 8.62 6.89
CA LYS A 107 9.28 9.32 8.06
C LYS A 107 8.07 8.58 8.61
N LEU A 108 7.18 8.09 7.75
CA LEU A 108 6.04 7.27 8.18
C LEU A 108 6.50 5.97 8.84
N LEU A 109 7.52 5.32 8.28
CA LEU A 109 8.06 4.07 8.82
C LEU A 109 8.70 4.26 10.21
N GLU A 110 9.33 5.40 10.47
CA GLU A 110 9.88 5.77 11.78
C GLU A 110 8.79 5.88 12.86
N LYS A 111 7.56 6.17 12.45
CA LYS A 111 6.36 6.15 13.29
C LYS A 111 5.63 4.81 13.26
N GLU A 112 6.27 3.76 12.73
CA GLU A 112 5.69 2.42 12.59
C GLU A 112 4.48 2.35 11.63
N ILE A 113 4.34 3.34 10.74
CA ILE A 113 3.25 3.44 9.77
C ILE A 113 3.72 2.94 8.40
N ILE A 114 3.06 1.90 7.87
CA ILE A 114 3.44 1.28 6.60
C ILE A 114 2.63 1.87 5.44
N ALA A 115 3.25 2.76 4.66
CA ALA A 115 2.69 3.26 3.41
C ALA A 115 2.97 2.34 2.21
N GLY A 116 2.01 2.23 1.30
CA GLY A 116 2.06 1.39 0.10
C GLY A 116 2.73 2.07 -1.10
N ASN A 117 3.55 1.33 -1.84
CA ASN A 117 4.21 1.80 -3.08
C ASN A 117 3.48 1.39 -4.37
N TRP A 118 2.25 0.88 -4.27
CA TRP A 118 1.57 0.20 -5.36
C TRP A 118 0.67 1.17 -6.13
N TYR A 119 0.75 1.30 -7.44
CA TYR A 119 1.60 0.57 -8.35
C TYR A 119 2.83 1.41 -8.74
N SER A 120 4.00 0.78 -8.77
CA SER A 120 5.27 1.45 -9.07
C SER A 120 5.62 1.50 -10.56
N SER A 121 4.79 0.91 -11.41
CA SER A 121 4.94 0.82 -12.86
C SER A 121 3.56 0.77 -13.53
N PRO A 122 3.45 1.08 -14.84
CA PRO A 122 2.19 1.00 -15.58
C PRO A 122 1.57 -0.41 -15.58
N VAL A 123 2.40 -1.44 -15.64
CA VAL A 123 1.99 -2.85 -15.57
C VAL A 123 2.70 -3.51 -14.39
N HIS A 124 2.09 -3.45 -13.21
CA HIS A 124 2.68 -4.04 -12.00
C HIS A 124 2.44 -5.56 -11.95
N PRO A 125 3.34 -6.36 -11.34
CA PRO A 125 4.62 -6.06 -10.70
C PRO A 125 5.84 -5.94 -11.61
N LEU A 126 5.68 -5.80 -12.93
CA LEU A 126 6.84 -5.68 -13.82
C LEU A 126 7.61 -4.39 -13.50
N THR A 127 8.92 -4.52 -13.32
CA THR A 127 9.84 -3.37 -13.27
C THR A 127 9.89 -2.66 -14.63
N ALA A 128 10.49 -1.47 -14.70
CA ALA A 128 10.58 -0.72 -15.97
C ALA A 128 11.30 -1.53 -17.06
N GLU A 129 12.30 -2.31 -16.65
CA GLU A 129 13.11 -3.19 -17.49
C GLU A 129 12.31 -4.44 -17.94
N GLU A 130 11.29 -4.84 -17.18
CA GLU A 130 10.49 -6.03 -17.44
C GLU A 130 9.21 -5.76 -18.22
N LEU A 131 8.86 -4.49 -18.46
CA LEU A 131 7.65 -4.09 -19.17
C LEU A 131 7.53 -4.71 -20.57
N VAL A 132 8.66 -5.02 -21.22
CA VAL A 132 8.70 -5.74 -22.51
C VAL A 132 8.01 -7.11 -22.44
N LYS A 133 7.98 -7.78 -21.28
CA LYS A 133 7.27 -9.05 -21.08
C LYS A 133 5.76 -8.92 -21.26
N ALA A 134 5.21 -7.73 -21.03
CA ALA A 134 3.81 -7.39 -21.28
C ALA A 134 3.60 -6.71 -22.65
N GLN A 135 4.59 -6.75 -23.54
CA GLN A 135 4.58 -6.04 -24.83
C GLN A 135 4.33 -4.53 -24.67
N TYR A 136 4.65 -3.98 -23.50
CA TYR A 136 4.48 -2.56 -23.22
C TYR A 136 5.60 -1.76 -23.88
N LYS A 137 5.24 -0.66 -24.55
CA LYS A 137 6.19 0.23 -25.22
C LYS A 137 6.50 1.44 -24.33
N PRO A 138 7.75 1.64 -23.86
CA PRO A 138 8.11 2.83 -23.10
C PRO A 138 7.70 4.13 -23.80
N GLY A 139 7.11 5.05 -23.05
CA GLY A 139 6.56 6.31 -23.53
C GLY A 139 5.14 6.22 -24.09
N SER A 140 4.52 5.03 -24.19
CA SER A 140 3.16 4.90 -24.71
C SER A 140 2.09 5.36 -23.73
N CYS A 141 2.38 5.38 -22.42
CA CYS A 141 1.47 5.94 -21.40
C CYS A 141 2.23 6.87 -20.44
N PRO A 142 2.65 8.07 -20.90
CA PRO A 142 3.57 8.93 -20.15
C PRO A 142 3.01 9.37 -18.79
N ILE A 143 1.69 9.56 -18.68
CA ILE A 143 1.03 9.90 -17.41
C ILE A 143 1.14 8.74 -16.42
N ALA A 144 0.83 7.51 -16.84
CA ALA A 144 0.91 6.32 -15.98
C ALA A 144 2.35 6.07 -15.50
N GLU A 145 3.32 6.26 -16.38
CA GLU A 145 4.76 6.14 -16.06
C GLU A 145 5.21 7.18 -15.03
N LYS A 146 4.79 8.44 -15.19
CA LYS A 146 5.06 9.52 -14.22
C LYS A 146 4.41 9.21 -12.87
N VAL A 147 3.11 8.88 -12.87
CA VAL A 147 2.35 8.57 -11.65
C VAL A 147 2.94 7.39 -10.90
N GLY A 148 3.28 6.28 -11.57
CA GLY A 148 3.86 5.10 -10.90
C GLY A 148 5.16 5.41 -10.14
N LYS A 149 5.97 6.34 -10.66
CA LYS A 149 7.20 6.81 -9.99
C LYS A 149 6.89 7.69 -8.78
N LYS A 150 5.83 8.49 -8.80
CA LYS A 150 5.52 9.54 -7.82
C LYS A 150 4.47 9.16 -6.77
N ILE A 151 3.64 8.16 -7.04
CA ILE A 151 2.55 7.77 -6.17
C ILE A 151 3.04 7.08 -4.88
N LEU A 152 2.48 7.52 -3.76
CA LEU A 152 2.51 6.86 -2.45
C LEU A 152 1.07 6.63 -1.99
N ASN A 153 0.80 5.51 -1.35
CA ASN A 153 -0.53 5.16 -0.87
C ASN A 153 -0.57 5.17 0.65
N LEU A 154 -1.30 6.12 1.21
CA LEU A 154 -1.55 6.18 2.65
C LEU A 154 -2.54 5.07 3.05
N PRO A 155 -2.37 4.47 4.22
CA PRO A 155 -3.22 3.38 4.68
C PRO A 155 -4.64 3.86 5.01
N THR A 156 -5.64 3.06 4.69
CA THR A 156 -7.04 3.27 5.13
C THR A 156 -7.64 2.01 5.77
N ASN A 157 -6.80 1.00 6.07
CA ASN A 157 -7.24 -0.25 6.68
C ASN A 157 -7.73 -0.05 8.11
N VAL A 158 -8.45 -1.05 8.62
CA VAL A 158 -9.13 -1.00 9.93
C VAL A 158 -8.21 -0.87 11.16
N GLU A 159 -6.90 -1.04 10.94
CA GLU A 159 -5.85 -0.93 11.97
C GLU A 159 -5.34 0.51 12.12
N VAL A 160 -5.62 1.40 11.16
CA VAL A 160 -5.26 2.82 11.26
C VAL A 160 -6.09 3.44 12.36
N THR A 161 -5.41 3.92 13.39
CA THR A 161 -6.01 4.67 14.51
C THR A 161 -6.22 6.14 14.14
N ASP A 162 -6.97 6.87 14.96
CA ASP A 162 -7.15 8.31 14.77
C ASP A 162 -5.81 9.04 14.98
N GLU A 163 -4.96 8.52 15.86
CA GLU A 163 -3.59 8.99 16.10
C GLU A 163 -2.69 8.75 14.88
N ASP A 164 -2.72 7.56 14.28
CA ASP A 164 -1.98 7.27 13.05
C ASP A 164 -2.40 8.22 11.93
N ALA A 165 -3.72 8.45 11.79
CA ALA A 165 -4.24 9.34 10.76
C ALA A 165 -3.76 10.78 10.95
N LYS A 166 -3.74 11.29 12.19
CA LYS A 166 -3.21 12.61 12.53
C LYS A 166 -1.71 12.72 12.22
N GLU A 167 -0.92 11.75 12.66
CA GLU A 167 0.53 11.70 12.41
C GLU A 167 0.83 11.65 10.90
N ILE A 168 0.08 10.86 10.13
CA ILE A 168 0.20 10.82 8.67
C ILE A 168 -0.04 12.19 8.06
N VAL A 169 -1.11 12.88 8.46
CA VAL A 169 -1.45 14.21 7.95
C VAL A 169 -0.36 15.22 8.31
N GLU A 170 0.13 15.20 9.55
CA GLU A 170 1.20 16.08 10.01
C GLU A 170 2.48 15.88 9.19
N ILE A 171 2.92 14.63 9.02
CA ILE A 171 4.12 14.31 8.25
C ILE A 171 3.96 14.77 6.80
N VAL A 172 2.83 14.47 6.17
CA VAL A 172 2.60 14.82 4.76
C VAL A 172 2.54 16.36 4.62
N ASN A 173 1.77 17.05 5.43
CA ASN A 173 1.60 18.49 5.31
C ASN A 173 2.90 19.27 5.57
N ASN A 174 3.76 18.79 6.47
CA ASN A 174 4.96 19.53 6.89
C ASN A 174 6.20 19.19 6.07
N PHE A 175 6.33 17.97 5.55
CA PHE A 175 7.57 17.51 4.91
C PHE A 175 7.41 17.12 3.44
N ALA A 176 6.20 16.84 2.97
CA ALA A 176 6.01 16.37 1.60
C ALA A 176 6.15 17.49 0.57
N LYS A 177 6.66 17.14 -0.60
CA LYS A 177 6.76 18.01 -1.78
C LYS A 177 5.75 17.52 -2.82
N PRO A 178 4.74 18.33 -3.17
CA PRO A 178 3.68 17.90 -4.08
C PRO A 178 4.25 17.68 -5.48
N PHE A 179 3.76 16.65 -6.17
CA PHE A 179 4.02 16.44 -7.59
C PHE A 179 2.74 16.67 -8.38
N ASN A 180 2.76 17.69 -9.23
CA ASN A 180 1.65 18.01 -10.14
C ASN A 180 1.90 17.37 -11.51
N ILE A 181 0.86 16.77 -12.09
CA ILE A 181 0.91 16.11 -13.42
C ILE A 181 0.72 17.14 -14.52
#